data_AF-V9KXD5-F1
#
_entry.id   AF-V9KXD5-F1
#
_cell.length_a   1.000
_cell.length_b   1.000
_cell.length_c   1.000
_cell.angle_alpha   90.00
_cell.angle_beta   90.00
_cell.angle_gamma   90.00
#
_symmetry.space_group_name_H-M   'P 1'
#
loop_
_entity.id
_entity.type
_entity.pdbx_description
1 polymer ?
#
loop_
_entity_poly.entity_id
_entity_poly.type
_entity_poly.pdbx_seq_one_letter_code
_entity_poly.pdbx_strand_id
1 'polypeptide(L)'
;MYRSHRAQRFKHAKSAASRKAEAAFIRDKYPQKIPVIVERYPGELYLPFLDKAKFLVPQEMTMCQFVTIIRDRLALSSSQTFYLLVKNRSLVNMCATMCELDQDYKDSDGFLYMTYASQEMFGSYWSRFVSVPGKTRRWEPCGVATQFPGTIADLV
;
A
#
# COMPACT_ATOMS: atom_id res chain seq x y z
N MET A 1 4.50 30.72 6.32
CA MET A 1 4.73 30.37 4.90
C MET A 1 4.78 28.84 4.76
N TYR A 2 3.65 28.17 4.50
CA TYR A 2 3.68 26.76 4.16
C TYR A 2 4.21 26.63 2.74
N ARG A 3 5.47 26.20 2.58
CA ARG A 3 5.98 25.76 1.27
C ARG A 3 5.00 24.71 0.76
N SER A 4 4.28 25.04 -0.31
CA SER A 4 3.53 24.07 -1.09
C SER A 4 4.51 23.07 -1.67
N HIS A 5 4.91 22.08 -0.88
CA HIS A 5 5.52 20.86 -1.36
C HIS A 5 4.42 20.07 -2.06
N ARG A 6 4.01 20.57 -3.24
CA ARG A 6 3.46 19.71 -4.27
C ARG A 6 4.58 18.72 -4.54
N ALA A 7 4.54 17.57 -3.87
CA ALA A 7 5.29 16.42 -4.32
C ALA A 7 4.79 16.15 -5.73
N GLN A 8 5.49 16.73 -6.72
CA GLN A 8 5.29 16.39 -8.12
C GLN A 8 5.52 14.89 -8.17
N ARG A 9 4.45 14.15 -8.46
CA ARG A 9 4.49 12.68 -8.53
C ARG A 9 5.73 12.28 -9.31
N PHE A 10 6.44 11.25 -8.87
CA PHE A 10 7.67 10.79 -9.51
C PHE A 10 7.51 10.62 -11.04
N LYS A 11 6.31 10.23 -11.47
CA LYS A 11 5.93 10.12 -12.90
C LYS A 11 5.89 11.46 -13.66
N HIS A 12 5.59 12.58 -13.01
CA HIS A 12 5.59 13.92 -13.61
C HIS A 12 6.98 14.58 -13.58
N ALA A 13 7.85 14.19 -12.63
CA ALA A 13 9.18 14.78 -12.48
C ALA A 13 10.21 14.26 -13.51
N LYS A 14 10.00 13.06 -14.07
CA LYS A 14 10.95 12.41 -14.99
C LYS A 14 10.25 11.78 -16.20
N SER A 15 10.90 11.84 -17.36
CA SER A 15 10.44 11.17 -18.57
C SER A 15 10.36 9.64 -18.37
N ALA A 16 9.44 8.98 -19.07
CA ALA A 16 9.29 7.52 -18.96
C ALA A 16 10.56 6.76 -19.37
N ALA A 17 11.30 7.25 -20.37
CA ALA A 17 12.55 6.65 -20.81
C ALA A 17 13.62 6.68 -19.72
N SER A 18 13.81 7.84 -19.06
CA SER A 18 14.77 7.97 -17.97
C SER A 18 14.39 7.12 -16.76
N ARG A 19 13.09 7.00 -16.44
CA ARG A 19 12.61 6.15 -15.34
C ARG A 19 12.87 4.67 -15.62
N LYS A 20 12.61 4.19 -16.84
CA LYS A 20 12.91 2.82 -17.26
C LYS A 20 14.41 2.51 -17.18
N ALA A 21 15.26 3.42 -17.66
CA ALA A 21 16.70 3.25 -17.59
C ALA A 21 17.20 3.19 -16.13
N GLU A 22 16.69 4.07 -15.25
CA GLU A 22 17.04 4.06 -13.82
C GLU A 22 16.57 2.76 -13.14
N ALA A 23 15.35 2.30 -13.39
CA ALA A 23 14.84 1.06 -12.83
C ALA A 23 15.65 -0.16 -13.29
N ALA A 24 15.96 -0.23 -14.59
CA ALA A 24 16.76 -1.31 -15.16
C ALA A 24 18.17 -1.34 -14.55
N PHE A 25 18.83 -0.17 -14.45
CA PHE A 25 20.14 -0.06 -13.82
C PHE A 25 20.13 -0.49 -12.35
N ILE A 26 19.11 -0.09 -11.58
CA ILE A 26 19.00 -0.48 -10.17
C ILE A 26 18.78 -1.98 -10.02
N ARG A 27 17.93 -2.59 -10.87
CA ARG A 27 17.69 -4.04 -10.84
C ARG A 27 18.92 -4.85 -11.23
N ASP A 28 19.66 -4.39 -12.23
CA ASP A 28 20.90 -5.04 -12.65
C ASP A 28 21.96 -4.98 -11.54
N LYS A 29 22.10 -3.81 -10.89
CA LYS A 29 23.04 -3.62 -9.78
C LYS A 29 22.64 -4.34 -8.50
N TYR A 30 21.34 -4.49 -8.24
CA TYR A 30 20.80 -5.09 -7.03
C TYR A 30 19.66 -6.08 -7.35
N PRO A 31 19.98 -7.28 -7.85
CA PRO A 31 18.96 -8.23 -8.33
C PRO A 31 18.04 -8.76 -7.21
N GLN A 32 18.52 -8.79 -5.97
CA GLN A 32 17.73 -9.23 -4.81
C GLN A 32 16.91 -8.10 -4.15
N LYS A 33 16.93 -6.89 -4.72
CA LYS A 33 16.23 -5.72 -4.18
C LYS A 33 15.25 -5.15 -5.19
N ILE A 34 14.11 -4.73 -4.68
CA ILE A 34 13.00 -4.20 -5.44
C ILE A 34 12.96 -2.68 -5.25
N PRO A 35 12.97 -1.89 -6.33
CA PRO A 35 12.88 -0.44 -6.24
C PRO A 35 11.42 -0.01 -6.05
N VAL A 36 11.12 0.51 -4.86
CA VAL A 36 9.77 0.94 -4.44
C VAL A 36 9.73 2.44 -4.28
N ILE A 37 8.66 3.05 -4.78
CA ILE A 37 8.38 4.48 -4.65
C ILE A 37 7.14 4.64 -3.78
N VAL A 38 7.29 5.31 -2.64
CA VAL A 38 6.24 5.59 -1.68
C VAL A 38 5.95 7.08 -1.68
N GLU A 39 4.73 7.45 -2.05
CA GLU A 39 4.28 8.84 -2.11
C GLU A 39 3.12 9.11 -1.16
N ARG A 40 2.93 10.37 -0.77
CA ARG A 40 1.76 10.76 0.01
C ARG A 40 0.52 10.74 -0.88
N TYR A 41 -0.58 10.21 -0.37
CA TYR A 41 -1.84 10.23 -1.10
C TYR A 41 -2.31 11.68 -1.39
N PRO A 42 -2.80 11.98 -2.60
CA PRO A 42 -3.29 13.33 -2.93
C PRO A 42 -4.53 13.67 -2.10
N GLY A 43 -4.43 14.70 -1.25
CA GLY A 43 -5.50 15.11 -0.34
C GLY A 43 -5.32 14.63 1.09
N GLU A 44 -4.30 13.81 1.37
CA GLU A 44 -3.88 13.54 2.75
C GLU A 44 -3.40 14.85 3.39
N LEU A 45 -3.89 15.18 4.58
CA LEU A 45 -3.52 16.40 5.31
C LEU A 45 -2.94 16.10 6.70
N TYR A 46 -3.20 14.91 7.25
CA TYR A 46 -2.91 14.59 8.64
C TYR A 46 -1.53 13.94 8.81
N LEU A 47 -1.08 13.17 7.81
CA LEU A 47 0.22 12.50 7.88
C LEU A 47 1.38 13.40 7.43
N PRO A 48 2.54 13.30 8.12
CA PRO A 48 3.75 14.02 7.74
C PRO A 48 4.31 13.53 6.39
N PHE A 49 5.25 14.30 5.84
CA PHE A 49 5.96 13.93 4.62
C PHE A 49 7.11 12.97 4.93
N LEU A 50 7.33 11.99 4.05
CA LEU A 50 8.55 11.18 4.08
C LEU A 50 9.74 11.99 3.55
N ASP A 51 10.88 11.93 4.24
CA ASP A 51 12.13 12.54 3.78
C ASP A 51 12.65 11.91 2.48
N LYS A 52 12.40 10.60 2.30
CA LYS A 52 12.81 9.83 1.13
C LYS A 52 11.61 9.05 0.60
N ALA A 53 11.26 9.30 -0.67
CA ALA A 53 10.19 8.58 -1.36
C ALA A 53 10.67 7.30 -2.05
N LYS A 54 11.98 7.09 -2.22
CA LYS A 54 12.56 5.93 -2.92
C LYS A 54 13.18 4.96 -1.93
N PHE A 55 12.79 3.69 -2.01
CA PHE A 55 13.23 2.61 -1.15
C PHE A 55 13.76 1.45 -2.00
N LEU A 56 14.86 0.85 -1.57
CA LEU A 56 15.33 -0.44 -2.09
C LEU A 56 15.00 -1.50 -1.05
N VAL A 57 14.01 -2.32 -1.34
CA VAL A 57 13.46 -3.29 -0.38
C VAL A 57 13.91 -4.70 -0.78
N PRO A 58 14.39 -5.53 0.16
CA PRO A 58 14.70 -6.93 -0.13
C PRO A 58 13.45 -7.69 -0.62
N GLN A 59 13.61 -8.57 -1.60
CA GLN A 59 12.48 -9.33 -2.18
C GLN A 59 11.75 -10.26 -1.18
N GLU A 60 12.47 -10.75 -0.16
CA GLU A 60 11.96 -11.65 0.89
C GLU A 60 11.21 -10.90 2.01
N MET A 61 11.35 -9.57 2.06
CA MET A 61 10.67 -8.76 3.06
C MET A 61 9.16 -8.87 2.87
N THR A 62 8.41 -8.96 3.97
CA THR A 62 6.94 -8.98 3.92
C THR A 62 6.37 -7.57 3.96
N MET A 63 5.13 -7.42 3.48
CA MET A 63 4.43 -6.14 3.59
C MET A 63 4.27 -5.66 5.01
N CYS A 64 4.00 -6.55 5.95
CA CYS A 64 3.90 -6.20 7.37
C CYS A 64 5.19 -5.53 7.87
N GLN A 65 6.36 -6.11 7.55
CA GLN A 65 7.66 -5.53 7.91
C GLN A 65 7.87 -4.17 7.24
N PHE A 66 7.52 -4.06 5.96
CA PHE A 66 7.67 -2.80 5.23
C PHE A 66 6.79 -1.68 5.82
N VAL A 67 5.54 -2.00 6.20
CA VAL A 67 4.64 -1.05 6.88
C VAL A 67 5.25 -0.56 8.19
N THR A 68 5.84 -1.44 9.00
CA THR A 68 6.53 -1.04 10.24
C THR A 68 7.69 -0.09 9.96
N ILE A 69 8.50 -0.34 8.92
CA ILE A 69 9.61 0.55 8.54
C ILE A 69 9.07 1.93 8.13
N ILE A 70 8.00 1.98 7.34
CA ILE A 70 7.40 3.27 6.92
C ILE A 70 6.80 4.00 8.12
N ARG A 71 6.22 3.29 9.09
CA ARG A 71 5.73 3.86 10.34
C ARG A 71 6.83 4.60 11.10
N ASP A 72 7.97 3.94 11.26
CA ASP A 72 9.13 4.49 11.97
C ASP A 72 9.69 5.70 11.22
N ARG A 73 9.72 5.66 9.88
CA ARG A 73 10.18 6.78 9.03
C ARG A 73 9.25 7.99 9.07
N LEU A 74 7.95 7.77 9.22
CA LEU A 74 6.96 8.83 9.41
C LEU A 74 6.93 9.36 10.86
N ALA A 75 7.69 8.76 11.78
CA ALA A 75 7.70 9.07 13.21
C ALA A 75 6.28 9.09 13.83
N LEU A 76 5.42 8.14 13.42
CA LEU A 76 4.03 8.10 13.88
C LEU A 76 3.93 7.51 15.29
N SER A 77 3.20 8.21 16.17
CA SER A 77 2.83 7.68 17.48
C SER A 77 1.88 6.49 17.33
N SER A 78 1.85 5.57 18.31
CA SER A 78 0.96 4.39 18.34
C SER A 78 -0.52 4.72 18.07
N SER A 79 -0.96 5.92 18.48
CA SER A 79 -2.32 6.44 18.28
C SER A 79 -2.67 6.77 16.83
N GLN A 80 -1.67 6.99 15.97
CA GLN A 80 -1.91 7.32 14.56
C GLN A 80 -1.90 6.06 13.70
N THR A 81 -3.02 5.81 13.02
CA THR A 81 -3.19 4.72 12.06
C THR A 81 -3.01 5.26 10.64
N PHE A 82 -2.18 4.58 9.87
CA PHE A 82 -2.03 4.84 8.44
C PHE A 82 -2.14 3.54 7.66
N TYR A 83 -2.47 3.67 6.38
CA TYR A 83 -2.58 2.58 5.42
C TYR A 83 -1.65 2.83 4.25
N LEU A 84 -1.09 1.74 3.74
CA LEU A 84 -0.30 1.72 2.53
C LEU A 84 -1.12 1.07 1.41
N LEU A 85 -1.24 1.77 0.28
CA LEU A 85 -1.98 1.35 -0.89
C LEU A 85 -0.99 1.07 -2.02
N VAL A 86 -1.17 -0.04 -2.72
CA VAL A 86 -0.34 -0.39 -3.90
C VAL A 86 -1.20 -0.19 -5.14
N LYS A 87 -0.75 0.64 -6.08
CA LYS A 87 -1.50 0.95 -7.32
C LYS A 87 -2.97 1.37 -7.07
N ASN A 88 -3.19 2.20 -6.05
CA ASN A 88 -4.52 2.68 -5.61
C ASN A 88 -5.50 1.59 -5.14
N ARG A 89 -5.03 0.36 -4.91
CA ARG A 89 -5.79 -0.69 -4.22
C ARG A 89 -5.32 -0.74 -2.77
N SER A 90 -6.28 -0.72 -1.86
CA SER A 90 -5.98 -0.86 -0.43
C SER A 90 -6.03 -2.32 -0.02
N LEU A 91 -5.25 -2.63 1.03
CA LEU A 91 -5.13 -3.94 1.65
C LEU A 91 -4.50 -4.98 0.73
N VAL A 92 -3.25 -4.71 0.35
CA VAL A 92 -2.38 -5.81 -0.03
C VAL A 92 -2.26 -6.77 1.16
N ASN A 93 -2.29 -8.07 0.90
CA ASN A 93 -2.11 -9.10 1.91
C ASN A 93 -0.85 -8.79 2.73
N MET A 94 -0.99 -8.58 4.04
CA MET A 94 0.13 -8.21 4.92
C MET A 94 1.19 -9.32 5.00
N CYS A 95 0.79 -10.56 4.68
CA CYS A 95 1.67 -11.72 4.58
C CYS A 95 2.36 -11.84 3.23
N ALA A 96 1.97 -11.09 2.20
CA ALA A 96 2.62 -11.15 0.89
C ALA A 96 4.04 -10.59 0.98
N THR A 97 4.92 -11.21 0.21
CA THR A 97 6.31 -10.78 0.04
C THR A 97 6.40 -9.65 -0.98
N MET A 98 7.42 -8.81 -0.86
CA MET A 98 7.67 -7.74 -1.83
C MET A 98 7.90 -8.31 -3.24
N CYS A 99 8.45 -9.53 -3.35
CA CYS A 99 8.60 -10.25 -4.61
C CYS A 99 7.26 -10.47 -5.33
N GLU A 100 6.26 -11.02 -4.63
CA GLU A 100 4.93 -11.26 -5.19
C GLU A 100 4.30 -9.94 -5.67
N LEU A 101 4.49 -8.85 -4.92
CA LEU A 101 3.94 -7.55 -5.28
C LEU A 101 4.62 -6.89 -6.47
N ASP A 102 5.92 -7.07 -6.64
CA ASP A 102 6.62 -6.60 -7.84
C ASP A 102 6.24 -7.43 -9.07
N GLN A 103 5.78 -8.67 -8.91
CA GLN A 103 5.26 -9.44 -10.04
C GLN A 103 3.86 -8.98 -10.44
N ASP A 104 2.98 -8.79 -9.45
CA ASP A 104 1.56 -8.47 -9.68
C ASP A 104 1.28 -6.98 -9.98
N TYR A 105 2.01 -6.07 -9.33
CA TYR A 105 1.69 -4.64 -9.29
C TYR A 105 2.76 -3.71 -9.85
N LYS A 106 3.89 -4.23 -10.33
CA LYS A 106 4.94 -3.44 -10.98
C LYS A 106 4.40 -2.65 -12.16
N ASP A 107 4.90 -1.44 -12.32
CA ASP A 107 4.59 -0.60 -13.46
C ASP A 107 5.48 -0.92 -14.67
N SER A 108 5.05 -0.49 -15.85
CA SER A 108 5.81 -0.56 -17.10
C SER A 108 7.20 0.10 -17.02
N ASP A 109 7.38 1.04 -16.08
CA ASP A 109 8.66 1.70 -15.83
C ASP A 109 9.63 0.85 -15.02
N GLY A 110 9.16 -0.25 -14.41
CA GLY A 110 9.96 -1.10 -13.55
C GLY A 110 10.03 -0.65 -12.09
N PHE A 111 9.28 0.36 -11.66
CA PHE A 111 9.15 0.69 -10.23
C PHE A 111 7.83 0.14 -9.68
N LEU A 112 7.83 -0.20 -8.40
CA LEU A 112 6.62 -0.48 -7.64
C LEU A 112 6.14 0.82 -6.97
N TYR A 113 4.92 1.25 -7.29
CA TYR A 113 4.36 2.50 -6.77
C TYR A 113 3.37 2.23 -5.64
N MET A 114 3.60 2.87 -4.51
CA MET A 114 2.76 2.81 -3.33
C MET A 114 2.42 4.21 -2.85
N THR A 115 1.26 4.34 -2.22
CA THR A 115 0.80 5.59 -1.61
C THR A 115 0.35 5.37 -0.20
N TYR A 116 0.70 6.26 0.72
CA TYR A 116 0.24 6.19 2.11
C TYR A 116 -0.83 7.24 2.40
N ALA A 117 -1.83 6.85 3.22
CA ALA A 117 -2.95 7.69 3.64
C ALA A 117 -3.36 7.39 5.09
N SER A 118 -4.03 8.33 5.76
CA SER A 118 -4.59 8.16 7.10
C SER A 118 -5.91 7.36 7.06
N GLN A 119 -6.29 6.81 8.22
CA GLN A 119 -7.57 6.11 8.38
C GLN A 119 -8.78 6.99 8.08
N GLU A 120 -8.73 8.28 8.42
CA GLU A 120 -9.83 9.21 8.17
C GLU A 120 -10.10 9.41 6.68
N MET A 121 -9.04 9.44 5.87
CA MET A 121 -9.18 9.41 4.41
C MET A 121 -9.72 8.07 3.92
N PHE A 122 -9.31 6.97 4.56
CA PHE A 122 -9.70 5.62 4.15
C PHE A 122 -11.20 5.33 4.34
N GLY A 123 -11.83 5.87 5.38
CA GLY A 123 -13.27 5.74 5.63
C GLY A 123 -14.14 6.23 4.47
N SER A 124 -13.72 7.31 3.79
CA SER A 124 -14.42 7.85 2.62
C SER A 124 -14.26 6.99 1.36
N TYR A 125 -13.16 6.24 1.23
CA TYR A 125 -12.92 5.33 0.09
C TYR A 125 -13.71 4.02 0.20
N TRP A 126 -13.95 3.51 1.42
CA TRP A 126 -14.82 2.34 1.61
C TRP A 126 -16.28 2.63 1.28
N SER A 127 -16.82 3.82 1.62
CA SER A 127 -18.19 4.18 1.23
C SER A 127 -18.40 4.16 -0.29
N ARG A 128 -17.34 4.41 -1.08
CA ARG A 128 -17.38 4.44 -2.54
C ARG A 128 -17.14 3.06 -3.19
N PHE A 129 -16.46 2.15 -2.51
CA PHE A 129 -16.21 0.78 -2.99
C PHE A 129 -17.21 -0.26 -2.44
N VAL A 130 -17.95 0.05 -1.36
CA VAL A 130 -19.07 -0.76 -0.83
C VAL A 130 -20.42 -0.29 -1.41
N SER A 131 -20.42 0.15 -2.66
CA SER A 131 -21.63 0.17 -3.49
C SER A 131 -21.40 -0.70 -4.72
N VAL A 132 -21.04 -1.96 -4.48
CA VAL A 132 -21.38 -3.02 -5.42
C VAL A 132 -22.73 -3.57 -4.93
N PRO A 133 -23.84 -3.33 -5.63
CA PRO A 133 -25.10 -3.96 -5.27
C PRO A 133 -24.92 -5.48 -5.42
N GLY A 134 -25.08 -6.22 -4.32
CA GLY A 134 -25.32 -7.66 -4.37
C GLY A 134 -24.25 -8.62 -3.83
N LYS A 135 -23.16 -8.19 -3.18
CA LYS A 135 -22.29 -9.14 -2.44
C LYS A 135 -21.84 -8.59 -1.09
N THR A 136 -22.64 -8.86 -0.07
CA THR A 136 -22.24 -8.81 1.34
C THR A 136 -21.16 -9.87 1.59
N ARG A 137 -19.89 -9.47 1.63
CA ARG A 137 -18.88 -10.24 2.34
C ARG A 137 -18.55 -9.53 3.64
N ARG A 138 -19.06 -10.11 4.72
CA ARG A 138 -18.71 -9.83 6.10
C ARG A 138 -17.22 -10.19 6.27
N TRP A 139 -16.46 -9.27 6.85
CA TRP A 139 -15.08 -9.49 7.24
C TRP A 139 -15.05 -10.46 8.45
N GLU A 140 -14.28 -11.54 8.35
CA GLU A 140 -13.93 -12.40 9.48
C GLU A 140 -12.42 -12.29 9.73
N PRO A 141 -11.97 -11.93 10.94
CA PRO A 141 -10.56 -11.92 11.27
C PRO A 141 -10.06 -13.36 11.48
N CYS A 142 -8.89 -13.65 10.90
CA CYS A 142 -7.97 -14.76 11.19
C CYS A 142 -8.56 -16.04 11.84
N GLY A 143 -8.74 -17.04 10.98
CA GLY A 143 -8.78 -18.48 11.24
C GLY A 143 -8.90 -19.00 12.67
N VAL A 144 -10.09 -19.52 13.00
CA VAL A 144 -10.26 -20.86 13.60
C VAL A 144 -11.58 -21.42 13.05
N ALA A 145 -11.51 -22.53 12.31
CA ALA A 145 -12.71 -23.25 11.91
C ALA A 145 -13.21 -24.09 13.09
N THR A 146 -14.24 -23.62 13.79
CA THR A 146 -15.02 -24.46 14.71
C THR A 146 -16.41 -24.67 14.14
N GLN A 147 -16.68 -25.93 13.76
CA GLN A 147 -18.01 -26.41 13.42
C GLN A 147 -18.95 -26.26 14.61
N PHE A 148 -20.09 -25.60 14.41
CA PHE A 148 -21.28 -25.79 15.25
C PHE A 148 -22.36 -26.48 14.42
N PRO A 149 -22.91 -27.61 14.87
CA PRO A 149 -24.05 -28.24 14.21
C PRO A 149 -25.37 -27.60 14.68
N GLY A 150 -26.39 -27.68 13.82
CA GLY A 150 -27.76 -27.84 14.29
C GLY A 150 -28.68 -26.64 14.10
N THR A 151 -29.25 -26.58 12.91
CA THR A 151 -30.60 -26.13 12.57
C THR A 151 -31.63 -26.29 13.71
N ILE A 152 -32.40 -25.24 14.00
CA ILE A 152 -33.82 -25.38 14.34
C ILE A 152 -34.58 -24.36 13.48
N ALA A 153 -35.44 -24.90 12.62
CA ALA A 153 -36.45 -24.16 11.89
C ALA A 153 -37.66 -23.97 12.80
N ASP A 154 -38.15 -22.74 12.90
CA ASP A 154 -39.48 -22.46 13.41
C ASP A 154 -40.53 -22.89 12.37
N LEU A 155 -41.46 -23.74 12.78
CA LEU A 155 -42.69 -24.06 12.09
C LEU A 155 -43.83 -23.99 13.11
N VAL A 156 -44.71 -23.00 12.90
CA VAL A 156 -46.08 -22.80 13.43
C VAL A 156 -46.27 -22.86 14.95
#